data_AF-A0A3D2R5Q6-F1
#
_entry.id   AF-A0A3D2R5Q6-F1
#
_cell.length_a   1.000
_cell.length_b   1.000
_cell.length_c   1.000
_cell.angle_alpha   90.00
_cell.angle_beta   90.00
_cell.angle_gamma   90.00
#
_symmetry.space_group_name_H-M   'P 1'
#
loop_
_entity.id
_entity.type
_entity.pdbx_description
1 polymer ?
#
loop_
_entity_poly.entity_id
_entity_poly.type
_entity_poly.pdbx_seq_one_letter_code
_entity_poly.pdbx_strand_id
1 'polypeptide(L)'
;LDHMLEQISRHGLFDLIIKAEGDLHIDAHHTVEDIGITIGQAFMKAMGDRSGIRRYGHAYVPLDEALSRVVLDISGRPGLEFNTEFTRARIGDFDVDLIYEFFQGFVNHA
;
A
#
# COMPACT_ATOMS: atom_id res chain seq x y z
N LEU A 1 -8.54 1.74 -6.87
CA LEU A 1 -7.55 0.99 -6.08
C LEU A 1 -6.98 -0.20 -6.85
N ASP A 2 -7.82 -1.02 -7.50
CA ASP A 2 -7.44 -2.24 -8.22
C ASP A 2 -6.19 -2.11 -9.09
N HIS A 3 -6.15 -1.10 -9.97
CA HIS A 3 -4.99 -0.87 -10.84
C HIS A 3 -3.68 -0.66 -10.06
N MET A 4 -3.72 0.01 -8.90
CA MET A 4 -2.54 0.20 -8.06
C MET A 4 -2.08 -1.11 -7.40
N LEU A 5 -3.03 -1.95 -6.97
CA LEU A 5 -2.74 -3.26 -6.40
C LEU A 5 -2.15 -4.23 -7.44
N GLU A 6 -2.60 -4.16 -8.68
CA GLU A 6 -2.00 -4.89 -9.80
C GLU A 6 -0.54 -4.49 -10.02
N GLN A 7 -0.21 -3.19 -9.94
CA GLN A 7 1.19 -2.73 -10.03
C GLN A 7 2.04 -3.29 -8.87
N ILE A 8 1.51 -3.32 -7.65
CA ILE A 8 2.20 -3.91 -6.48
C ILE A 8 2.45 -5.41 -6.71
N SER A 9 1.46 -6.16 -7.18
CA SER A 9 1.60 -7.58 -7.50
C SER A 9 2.66 -7.81 -8.57
N ARG A 10 2.55 -7.10 -9.71
CA ARG A 10 3.44 -7.26 -10.87
C ARG A 10 4.90 -6.91 -10.57
N HIS A 11 5.13 -5.79 -9.88
CA HIS A 11 6.49 -5.28 -9.64
C HIS A 11 7.10 -5.77 -8.32
N GLY A 12 6.27 -6.13 -7.34
CA GLY A 12 6.68 -6.78 -6.09
C GLY A 12 6.92 -8.28 -6.23
N LEU A 13 6.55 -8.89 -7.36
CA LEU A 13 6.59 -10.34 -7.60
C LEU A 13 5.76 -11.11 -6.56
N PHE A 14 4.58 -10.59 -6.25
CA PHE A 14 3.61 -11.21 -5.35
C PHE A 14 2.41 -11.73 -6.13
N ASP A 15 1.97 -12.94 -5.84
CA ASP A 15 0.65 -13.41 -6.26
C ASP A 15 -0.41 -12.88 -5.28
N LEU A 16 -1.30 -12.02 -5.75
CA LEU A 16 -2.28 -11.33 -4.92
C LEU A 16 -3.69 -11.62 -5.42
N ILE A 17 -4.52 -12.22 -4.55
CA ILE A 17 -5.95 -12.43 -4.81
C ILE A 17 -6.72 -11.67 -3.73
N ILE A 18 -7.47 -10.65 -4.15
CA ILE A 18 -8.25 -9.79 -3.25
C ILE A 18 -9.71 -9.84 -3.67
N LYS A 19 -10.58 -10.01 -2.68
CA LYS A 19 -12.02 -9.83 -2.81
C LYS A 19 -12.48 -8.92 -1.70
N ALA A 20 -13.00 -7.75 -2.06
CA ALA A 20 -13.56 -6.79 -1.13
C ALA A 20 -15.01 -6.50 -1.51
N GLU A 21 -15.89 -6.49 -0.51
CA GLU A 21 -17.27 -6.03 -0.63
C GLU A 21 -17.46 -4.99 0.46
N GLY A 22 -17.53 -3.73 0.04
CA GLY A 22 -17.53 -2.59 0.93
C GLY A 22 -18.70 -1.64 0.67
N ASP A 23 -18.84 -0.66 1.55
CA ASP A 23 -19.93 0.29 1.63
C ASP A 23 -19.73 1.51 0.70
N LEU A 24 -19.38 1.28 -0.56
CA LEU A 24 -19.04 2.30 -1.57
C LEU A 24 -20.14 3.34 -1.87
N HIS A 25 -21.36 3.12 -1.36
CA HIS A 25 -22.47 4.06 -1.44
C HIS A 25 -22.35 5.22 -0.43
N ILE A 26 -21.52 5.06 0.61
CA ILE A 26 -21.11 6.12 1.54
C ILE A 26 -19.91 6.84 0.92
N ASP A 27 -18.77 6.16 0.87
CA ASP A 27 -17.55 6.54 0.16
C ASP A 27 -16.61 5.32 0.06
N ALA A 28 -15.39 5.51 -0.44
CA ALA A 28 -14.40 4.44 -0.56
C ALA A 28 -13.47 4.30 0.65
N HIS A 29 -13.61 5.13 1.69
CA HIS A 29 -12.64 5.22 2.79
C HIS A 29 -12.50 3.90 3.53
N HIS A 30 -13.60 3.39 4.10
CA HIS A 30 -13.57 2.13 4.86
C HIS A 30 -13.04 0.97 4.01
N THR A 31 -13.51 0.88 2.76
CA THR A 31 -13.10 -0.20 1.85
C THR A 31 -11.61 -0.15 1.57
N VAL A 32 -11.03 1.03 1.32
CA VAL A 32 -9.60 1.18 1.02
C VAL A 32 -8.74 0.93 2.26
N GLU A 33 -9.13 1.47 3.41
CA GLU A 33 -8.45 1.24 4.69
C GLU A 33 -8.44 -0.25 5.05
N ASP A 34 -9.60 -0.92 5.00
CA ASP A 34 -9.75 -2.34 5.36
C ASP A 34 -8.94 -3.25 4.42
N ILE A 35 -8.83 -2.91 3.14
CA ILE A 35 -7.95 -3.61 2.21
C ILE A 35 -6.49 -3.42 2.64
N GLY A 36 -6.07 -2.20 2.97
CA GLY A 36 -4.74 -1.91 3.50
C GLY A 36 -4.40 -2.73 4.75
N ILE A 37 -5.30 -2.74 5.74
CA ILE A 37 -5.20 -3.54 6.97
C ILE A 37 -5.06 -5.03 6.64
N THR A 38 -5.95 -5.57 5.80
CA THR A 38 -5.99 -7.00 5.48
C THR A 38 -4.73 -7.45 4.74
N ILE A 39 -4.23 -6.64 3.80
CA ILE A 39 -2.97 -6.91 3.10
C ILE A 39 -1.78 -6.84 4.07
N GLY A 40 -1.75 -5.86 4.99
CA GLY A 40 -0.72 -5.77 6.02
C GLY A 40 -0.66 -7.05 6.86
N GLN A 41 -1.81 -7.50 7.36
CA GLN A 41 -1.90 -8.75 8.12
C GLN A 41 -1.48 -9.98 7.30
N ALA A 42 -1.83 -10.03 6.02
CA ALA A 42 -1.42 -11.11 5.12
C ALA A 42 0.10 -11.10 4.90
N PHE A 43 0.69 -9.92 4.72
CA PHE A 43 2.13 -9.73 4.59
C PHE A 43 2.88 -10.17 5.85
N MET A 44 2.43 -9.75 7.04
CA MET A 44 3.02 -10.16 8.31
C MET A 44 3.03 -11.69 8.46
N LYS A 45 1.92 -12.34 8.11
CA LYS A 45 1.81 -13.81 8.12
C LYS A 45 2.77 -14.47 7.14
N ALA A 46 2.87 -13.94 5.92
CA ALA A 46 3.74 -14.48 4.87
C ALA A 46 5.24 -14.35 5.21
N MET A 47 5.63 -13.32 5.98
CA MET A 47 7.00 -13.06 6.37
C MET A 47 7.56 -14.00 7.46
N GLY A 48 6.72 -14.78 8.14
CA GLY A 48 7.13 -15.76 9.14
C GLY A 48 7.97 -15.16 10.27
N ASP A 49 9.11 -15.78 10.59
CA ASP A 49 10.01 -15.34 11.65
C ASP A 49 10.89 -14.13 11.26
N ARG A 50 10.83 -13.70 9.98
CA ARG A 50 11.64 -12.62 9.40
C ARG A 50 13.15 -12.84 9.55
N SER A 51 13.61 -14.08 9.68
CA SER A 51 15.03 -14.43 9.77
C SER A 51 15.67 -14.54 8.39
N GLY A 52 16.91 -14.08 8.24
CA GLY A 52 17.69 -14.20 7.00
C GLY A 52 17.24 -13.32 5.83
N ILE A 53 16.26 -12.44 6.01
CA ILE A 53 15.82 -11.48 5.00
C ILE A 53 16.81 -10.32 4.86
N ARG A 54 16.76 -9.61 3.73
CA ARG A 54 17.53 -8.37 3.52
C ARG A 54 17.14 -7.26 4.52
N ARG A 55 15.90 -7.30 5.02
CA ARG A 55 15.25 -6.37 5.97
C ARG A 55 15.05 -4.95 5.45
N TYR A 56 16.08 -4.34 4.89
CA TYR A 56 16.05 -3.00 4.32
C TYR A 56 15.94 -3.05 2.81
N GLY A 57 15.11 -2.17 2.25
CA GLY A 57 14.93 -2.04 0.80
C GLY A 57 14.62 -0.61 0.42
N HIS A 58 14.97 -0.22 -0.80
CA HIS A 58 14.47 1.00 -1.40
C HIS A 58 14.33 0.81 -2.91
N ALA A 59 13.45 1.60 -3.51
CA ALA A 59 13.26 1.66 -4.94
C ALA A 59 12.94 3.09 -5.37
N TYR A 60 13.43 3.45 -6.55
CA TYR A 60 13.00 4.64 -7.28
C TYR A 60 12.22 4.17 -8.50
N VAL A 61 11.03 4.71 -8.70
CA VAL A 61 10.15 4.32 -9.81
C VAL A 61 9.68 5.58 -10.54
N PRO A 62 10.15 5.80 -11.78
CA PRO A 62 9.66 6.89 -12.62
C PRO A 62 8.39 6.49 -13.37
N LEU A 63 7.53 7.47 -13.64
CA LEU A 63 6.44 7.38 -14.61
C LEU A 63 6.28 8.76 -15.26
N ASP A 64 6.59 8.84 -16.55
CA ASP A 64 6.69 10.11 -17.30
C ASP A 64 7.55 11.15 -16.54
N GLU A 65 7.02 12.32 -16.23
CA GLU A 65 7.72 13.37 -15.49
C GLU A 65 7.83 13.13 -13.97
N ALA A 66 7.06 12.19 -13.43
CA ALA A 66 7.01 11.91 -12.00
C ALA A 66 8.08 10.90 -11.58
N LEU A 67 8.67 11.11 -10.39
CA LEU A 67 9.60 10.19 -9.76
C LEU A 67 9.18 9.95 -8.31
N SER A 68 8.94 8.70 -7.96
CA SER A 68 8.67 8.28 -6.58
C SER A 68 9.84 7.51 -5.97
N ARG A 69 9.96 7.56 -4.64
CA ARG A 69 10.90 6.76 -3.87
C ARG A 69 10.19 6.15 -2.67
N VAL A 70 10.41 4.86 -2.46
CA VAL A 70 10.01 4.15 -1.24
C VAL A 70 11.26 3.59 -0.56
N VAL A 71 11.32 3.71 0.77
CA VAL A 71 12.33 3.10 1.63
C VAL A 71 11.62 2.30 2.71
N LEU A 72 12.02 1.04 2.90
CA LEU A 72 11.38 0.10 3.83
C LEU A 72 12.40 -0.44 4.84
N ASP A 73 11.98 -0.56 6.09
CA ASP A 73 12.63 -1.36 7.15
C ASP A 73 11.59 -2.32 7.73
N ILE A 74 11.78 -3.62 7.52
CA ILE A 74 10.98 -4.67 8.16
C ILE A 74 11.44 -4.80 9.62
N SER A 75 11.02 -3.83 10.43
CA SER A 75 11.59 -3.57 11.76
C SER A 75 10.77 -4.15 12.93
N GLY A 76 9.52 -4.52 12.67
CA GLY A 76 8.52 -4.87 13.68
C GLY A 76 7.99 -3.68 14.48
N ARG A 77 8.32 -2.44 14.09
CA ARG A 77 7.75 -1.21 14.64
C ARG A 77 7.02 -0.47 13.52
N PRO A 78 5.71 -0.20 13.64
CA PRO A 78 4.96 0.51 12.63
C PRO A 78 5.41 1.99 12.58
N GLY A 79 5.53 2.52 11.38
CA GLY A 79 5.88 3.92 11.12
C GLY A 79 5.80 4.24 9.64
N LEU A 80 5.01 5.25 9.29
CA LEU A 80 4.84 5.73 7.93
C LEU A 80 5.22 7.21 7.87
N GLU A 81 6.16 7.53 6.99
CA GLU A 81 6.44 8.89 6.57
C GLU A 81 6.00 9.00 5.11
N PHE A 82 5.00 9.83 4.84
CA PHE A 82 4.40 9.95 3.50
C PHE A 82 4.54 11.37 2.99
N ASN A 83 5.56 11.60 2.16
CA ASN A 83 5.85 12.89 1.55
C ASN A 83 5.50 12.84 0.06
N THR A 84 4.21 12.92 -0.24
CA THR A 84 3.68 13.02 -1.60
C THR A 84 2.67 14.15 -1.65
N GLU A 85 2.91 15.12 -2.53
CA GLU A 85 1.96 16.18 -2.81
C GLU A 85 1.11 15.79 -4.03
N PHE A 86 -0.21 15.75 -3.86
CA PHE A 86 -1.13 15.54 -4.98
C PHE A 86 -1.62 16.88 -5.51
N THR A 87 -1.53 17.08 -6.82
CA THR A 87 -1.98 18.31 -7.50
C THR A 87 -3.49 18.34 -7.77
N ARG A 88 -4.18 17.23 -7.49
CA ARG A 88 -5.62 17.03 -7.71
C ARG A 88 -6.19 16.21 -6.57
N ALA A 89 -7.44 16.48 -6.20
CA ALA A 89 -8.14 15.72 -5.16
C ALA A 89 -8.54 14.30 -5.60
N ARG A 90 -8.68 14.04 -6.91
CA ARG A 90 -9.20 12.75 -7.41
C ARG A 90 -8.51 12.28 -8.70
N ILE A 91 -8.46 10.96 -8.88
CA ILE A 91 -8.06 10.26 -10.10
C ILE A 91 -9.26 9.42 -10.58
N GLY A 92 -9.98 9.92 -11.58
CA GLY A 92 -11.30 9.36 -11.90
C GLY A 92 -12.21 9.49 -10.68
N ASP A 93 -12.78 8.37 -10.22
CA ASP A 93 -13.62 8.34 -9.02
C ASP A 93 -12.84 8.09 -7.72
N PHE A 94 -11.52 7.92 -7.78
CA PHE A 94 -10.71 7.61 -6.62
C PHE A 94 -10.17 8.89 -5.95
N ASP A 95 -10.43 9.05 -4.66
CA ASP A 95 -9.85 10.14 -3.85
C ASP A 95 -8.38 9.83 -3.53
N VAL A 96 -7.48 10.77 -3.82
CA VAL A 96 -6.04 10.57 -3.66
C VAL A 96 -5.61 10.49 -2.19
N ASP A 97 -6.37 11.08 -1.28
CA ASP A 97 -6.04 11.08 0.15
C ASP A 97 -6.13 9.66 0.72
N LEU A 98 -6.96 8.79 0.10
CA LEU A 98 -7.08 7.38 0.49
C LEU A 98 -5.81 6.55 0.23
N ILE A 99 -4.85 7.06 -0.55
CA ILE A 99 -3.54 6.42 -0.72
C ILE A 99 -2.79 6.42 0.62
N TYR A 100 -2.87 7.51 1.37
CA TYR A 100 -2.28 7.59 2.71
C TYR A 100 -2.92 6.56 3.64
N GLU A 101 -4.26 6.51 3.69
CA GLU A 101 -5.01 5.60 4.55
C GLU A 101 -4.73 4.13 4.23
N PHE A 102 -4.63 3.77 2.95
CA PHE A 102 -4.21 2.44 2.53
C PHE A 102 -2.84 2.06 3.10
N PHE A 103 -1.83 2.91 2.93
CA PHE A 103 -0.47 2.62 3.41
C PHE A 103 -0.38 2.68 4.93
N GLN A 104 -1.14 3.56 5.58
CA GLN A 104 -1.21 3.66 7.03
C GLN A 104 -1.80 2.38 7.62
N GLY A 105 -2.90 1.88 7.05
CA GLY A 105 -3.51 0.60 7.39
C GLY A 105 -2.55 -0.56 7.18
N PHE A 106 -1.86 -0.61 6.03
CA PHE A 106 -0.85 -1.63 5.73
C PHE A 106 0.30 -1.62 6.75
N VAL A 107 0.96 -0.47 6.95
CA VAL A 107 2.15 -0.34 7.82
C VAL A 107 1.82 -0.66 9.28
N ASN A 108 0.63 -0.30 9.75
CA ASN A 108 0.21 -0.60 11.12
C ASN A 108 0.04 -2.09 11.40
N HIS A 109 -0.16 -2.91 10.36
CA HIS A 109 -0.51 -4.32 10.48
C HIS A 109 0.47 -5.29 9.80
N ALA A 110 1.57 -4.79 9.22
CA ALA A 110 2.60 -5.56 8.49
C ALA A 110 3.82 -5.94 9.35
#